data_AF-A0A1B7W368-F1
#
_entry.id   AF-A0A1B7W368-F1
#
_cell.length_a   1.000
_cell.length_b   1.000
_cell.length_c   1.000
_cell.angle_alpha   90.00
_cell.angle_beta   90.00
_cell.angle_gamma   90.00
#
_symmetry.space_group_name_H-M   'P 1'
#
loop_
_entity.id
_entity.type
_entity.pdbx_description
1 polymer ?
#
loop_
_entity_poly.entity_id
_entity_poly.type
_entity_poly.pdbx_seq_one_letter_code
_entity_poly.pdbx_strand_id
1 'polypeptide(L)'
;MTPKILLTFDVEEFDIPEEYGQVIDWNTKIQIGTTGLEEVLKLIVPSHIPCTFFTTAKFAQAQPSLIQSLSSFHEIASHGYDHSHFEVTHLKLSKDILENITQQQINGYRMARLAPVNNSEIEKAGYQYNSSMNPTWIPGRYNNLNKPRHPYF
;
A
#
# COMPACT_ATOMS: atom_id res chain seq x y z
N MET A 1 -4.34 25.21 -11.46
CA MET A 1 -3.43 24.52 -10.52
C MET A 1 -2.35 23.83 -11.32
N THR A 2 -1.09 23.89 -10.89
CA THR A 2 0.00 23.11 -11.50
C THR A 2 -0.31 21.62 -11.35
N PRO A 3 -0.21 20.80 -12.39
CA PRO A 3 -0.41 19.36 -12.26
C PRO A 3 0.62 18.80 -11.27
N LYS A 4 0.13 18.11 -10.23
CA LYS A 4 0.96 17.40 -9.27
C LYS A 4 1.18 15.98 -9.77
N ILE A 5 2.43 15.57 -9.90
CA ILE A 5 2.80 14.17 -10.11
C ILE A 5 3.02 13.55 -8.74
N LEU A 6 2.33 12.46 -8.43
CA LEU A 6 2.48 11.70 -7.21
C LEU A 6 3.18 10.39 -7.53
N LEU A 7 4.26 10.10 -6.83
CA LEU A 7 4.94 8.81 -6.89
C LEU A 7 4.44 7.98 -5.73
N THR A 8 3.78 6.87 -6.04
CA THR A 8 3.27 5.93 -5.03
C THR A 8 3.75 4.53 -5.32
N PHE A 9 4.15 3.80 -4.29
CA PHE A 9 4.66 2.44 -4.38
C PHE A 9 3.88 1.54 -3.45
N ASP A 10 3.45 0.38 -3.94
CA ASP A 10 2.88 -0.67 -3.10
C ASP A 10 4.04 -1.57 -2.64
N VAL A 11 4.20 -1.72 -1.32
CA VAL A 11 5.32 -2.38 -0.64
C VAL A 11 4.78 -3.56 0.16
N GLU A 12 5.04 -4.75 -0.36
CA GLU A 12 4.32 -5.96 0.01
C GLU A 12 5.21 -7.19 -0.04
N GLU A 13 4.76 -8.26 0.61
CA GLU A 13 5.34 -9.59 0.45
C GLU A 13 5.18 -10.10 -0.99
N PHE A 14 6.20 -10.73 -1.54
CA PHE A 14 6.14 -11.25 -2.92
C PHE A 14 5.28 -12.52 -3.00
N ASP A 15 3.99 -12.37 -3.32
CA ASP A 15 2.99 -13.44 -3.34
C ASP A 15 2.44 -13.78 -4.74
N ILE A 16 2.81 -13.04 -5.80
CA ILE A 16 2.34 -13.26 -7.18
C ILE A 16 2.43 -14.73 -7.63
N PRO A 17 3.51 -15.49 -7.37
CA PRO A 17 3.59 -16.87 -7.84
C PRO A 17 2.56 -17.80 -7.17
N GLU A 18 2.06 -17.45 -5.98
CA GLU A 18 1.00 -18.21 -5.30
C GLU A 18 -0.35 -18.08 -6.02
N GLU A 19 -0.59 -16.97 -6.73
CA GLU A 19 -1.75 -16.85 -7.62
C GLU A 19 -1.74 -17.89 -8.75
N TYR A 20 -0.56 -18.44 -9.08
CA TYR A 20 -0.37 -19.48 -10.09
C TYR A 20 -0.09 -20.86 -9.49
N GLY A 21 -0.38 -21.05 -8.19
CA GLY A 21 -0.27 -22.34 -7.51
C GLY A 21 1.15 -22.75 -7.11
N GLN A 22 2.13 -21.83 -7.14
CA GLN A 22 3.48 -22.09 -6.65
C GLN A 22 3.60 -21.63 -5.19
N VAL A 23 4.16 -22.46 -4.31
CA VAL A 23 4.35 -22.09 -2.91
C VAL A 23 5.73 -21.44 -2.73
N ILE A 24 5.75 -20.28 -2.07
CA ILE A 24 6.98 -19.58 -1.68
C ILE A 24 7.01 -19.47 -0.17
N ASP A 25 8.14 -19.80 0.44
CA ASP A 25 8.28 -19.64 1.89
C ASP A 25 8.28 -18.16 2.29
N TRP A 26 7.77 -17.88 3.49
CA TRP A 26 7.59 -16.53 4.01
C TRP A 26 8.87 -15.67 3.96
N ASN A 27 10.03 -16.25 4.32
CA ASN A 27 11.27 -15.49 4.39
C ASN A 27 11.71 -15.05 3.00
N THR A 28 11.54 -15.91 2.00
CA THR A 28 11.82 -15.59 0.60
C THR A 28 10.90 -14.49 0.08
N LYS A 29 9.59 -14.51 0.42
CA LYS A 29 8.66 -13.44 0.03
C LYS A 29 9.09 -12.07 0.56
N ILE A 30 9.46 -12.02 1.84
CA ILE A 30 9.91 -10.80 2.49
C ILE A 30 11.25 -10.34 1.91
N GLN A 31 12.19 -11.26 1.68
CA GLN A 31 13.48 -10.93 1.09
C GLN A 31 13.32 -10.29 -0.29
N ILE A 32 12.51 -10.89 -1.17
CA ILE A 32 12.29 -10.35 -2.52
C ILE A 32 11.65 -8.96 -2.45
N GLY A 33 10.60 -8.78 -1.65
CA GLY A 33 9.95 -7.47 -1.47
C GLY A 33 10.90 -6.41 -0.90
N THR A 34 11.73 -6.79 0.07
CA THR A 34 12.72 -5.90 0.70
C THR A 34 13.80 -5.47 -0.31
N THR A 35 14.38 -6.42 -1.04
CA THR A 35 15.38 -6.12 -2.08
C THR A 35 14.79 -5.22 -3.17
N GLY A 36 13.56 -5.48 -3.62
CA GLY A 36 12.88 -4.62 -4.58
C GLY A 36 12.72 -3.18 -4.08
N LEU A 37 12.28 -3.01 -2.84
CA LEU A 37 12.16 -1.69 -2.21
C LEU A 37 13.52 -0.99 -2.12
N GLU A 38 14.58 -1.67 -1.67
CA GLU A 38 15.92 -1.09 -1.59
C GLU A 38 16.44 -0.57 -2.94
N GLU A 39 16.20 -1.30 -4.04
CA GLU A 39 16.56 -0.83 -5.38
C GLU A 39 15.74 0.40 -5.80
N VAL A 40 14.44 0.44 -5.49
CA VAL A 40 13.60 1.62 -5.73
C VAL A 40 14.13 2.83 -4.95
N LEU A 41 14.50 2.64 -3.68
CA LEU A 41 15.02 3.71 -2.82
C LEU A 41 16.30 4.33 -3.37
N LYS A 42 17.21 3.53 -3.95
CA LYS A 42 18.42 4.04 -4.62
C LYS A 42 18.11 5.02 -5.75
N LEU A 43 16.98 4.85 -6.43
CA LEU A 43 16.55 5.71 -7.54
C LEU A 43 15.85 6.98 -7.07
N ILE A 44 15.04 6.89 -6.00
CA ILE A 44 14.20 8.02 -5.57
C ILE A 44 14.87 8.91 -4.52
N VAL A 45 15.69 8.37 -3.62
CA VAL A 45 16.32 9.14 -2.53
C VAL A 45 17.14 10.33 -3.06
N PRO A 46 17.94 10.22 -4.13
CA PRO A 46 18.70 11.35 -4.67
C PRO A 46 17.84 12.51 -5.17
N SER A 47 16.57 12.24 -5.52
CA SER A 47 15.66 13.27 -6.04
C SER A 47 15.06 14.15 -4.93
N HIS A 48 15.14 13.73 -3.66
CA HIS A 48 14.50 14.40 -2.51
C HIS A 48 13.00 14.70 -2.74
N ILE A 49 12.31 13.86 -3.51
CA ILE A 49 10.88 13.98 -3.76
C ILE A 49 10.13 13.14 -2.72
N PRO A 50 9.19 13.74 -1.94
CA PRO A 50 8.34 12.96 -1.06
C PRO A 50 7.44 12.03 -1.89
N CYS A 51 7.33 10.80 -1.43
CA CYS A 51 6.59 9.73 -2.08
C CYS A 51 5.61 9.12 -1.07
N THR A 52 4.64 8.35 -1.55
CA THR A 52 3.73 7.58 -0.70
C THR A 52 4.00 6.09 -0.85
N PHE A 53 4.23 5.40 0.26
CA PHE A 53 4.39 3.95 0.30
C PHE A 53 3.15 3.31 0.93
N PHE A 54 2.37 2.59 0.14
CA PHE A 54 1.28 1.76 0.65
C PHE A 54 1.89 0.42 1.04
N THR A 55 1.85 0.05 2.32
CA THR A 55 2.46 -1.21 2.76
C THR A 55 1.47 -2.11 3.50
N THR A 56 1.60 -3.42 3.30
CA THR A 56 0.83 -4.40 4.08
C THR A 56 1.33 -4.39 5.53
N ALA A 57 0.42 -4.62 6.48
CA ALA A 57 0.79 -4.68 7.88
C ALA A 57 1.79 -5.82 8.16
N LYS A 58 1.65 -6.97 7.48
CA LYS A 58 2.59 -8.10 7.65
C LYS A 58 3.98 -7.81 7.12
N PHE A 59 4.11 -7.13 5.97
CA PHE A 59 5.42 -6.70 5.48
C PHE A 59 6.06 -5.73 6.48
N ALA A 60 5.31 -4.75 6.97
CA ALA A 60 5.80 -3.78 7.93
C ALA A 60 6.23 -4.42 9.27
N GLN A 61 5.50 -5.43 9.75
CA GLN A 61 5.88 -6.20 10.94
C GLN A 61 7.17 -7.02 10.73
N ALA A 62 7.42 -7.50 9.51
CA ALA A 62 8.64 -8.19 9.17
C ALA A 62 9.84 -7.24 8.99
N GLN A 63 9.59 -5.99 8.58
CA GLN A 63 10.62 -4.96 8.32
C GLN A 63 10.37 -3.64 9.07
N PRO A 64 10.20 -3.64 10.41
CA PRO A 64 9.70 -2.48 11.14
C PRO A 64 10.66 -1.29 11.09
N SER A 65 11.97 -1.54 11.21
CA SER A 65 12.99 -0.49 11.15
C SER A 65 13.06 0.18 9.78
N LEU A 66 12.84 -0.58 8.69
CA LEU A 66 12.83 -0.04 7.35
C LEU A 66 11.61 0.86 7.13
N ILE A 67 10.42 0.40 7.52
CA ILE A 67 9.20 1.21 7.40
C ILE A 67 9.25 2.46 8.28
N GLN A 68 9.78 2.35 9.50
CA GLN A 68 10.00 3.50 10.37
C GLN A 68 11.03 4.49 9.79
N SER A 69 12.08 4.00 9.14
CA SER A 69 13.05 4.87 8.44
C SER A 69 12.38 5.64 7.30
N LEU A 70 11.56 4.97 6.49
CA LEU A 70 10.82 5.60 5.40
C LEU A 70 9.85 6.69 5.88
N SER A 71 9.16 6.45 7.01
CA SER A 71 8.18 7.39 7.55
C SER A 71 8.80 8.72 8.00
N SER A 72 10.12 8.79 8.18
CA SER A 72 10.81 10.04 8.52
C SER A 72 10.72 11.13 7.43
N PHE A 73 10.48 10.74 6.17
CA PHE A 73 10.43 11.66 5.03
C PHE A 73 9.28 11.38 4.06
N HIS A 74 8.89 10.12 3.91
CA HIS A 74 7.84 9.69 3.00
C HIS A 74 6.52 9.47 3.75
N GLU A 75 5.40 9.55 3.03
CA GLU A 75 4.12 9.13 3.58
C GLU A 75 4.05 7.61 3.62
N ILE A 76 3.65 7.05 4.76
CA ILE A 76 3.25 5.65 4.87
C ILE A 76 1.72 5.58 4.89
N ALA A 77 1.16 4.76 4.00
CA ALA A 77 -0.25 4.48 3.89
C ALA A 77 -0.51 2.97 4.03
N SER A 78 -1.73 2.59 4.36
CA SER A 78 -2.09 1.17 4.53
C SER A 78 -2.41 0.51 3.20
N HIS A 79 -1.81 -0.67 2.97
CA HIS A 79 -2.19 -1.60 1.90
C HIS A 79 -3.04 -2.78 2.42
N GLY A 80 -3.66 -2.62 3.59
CA GLY A 80 -4.37 -3.70 4.29
C GLY A 80 -3.45 -4.57 5.15
N TYR A 81 -3.99 -5.68 5.64
CA TYR A 81 -3.24 -6.58 6.52
C TYR A 81 -2.33 -7.52 5.72
N ASP A 82 -2.91 -8.23 4.73
CA ASP A 82 -2.21 -9.07 3.76
C ASP A 82 -3.04 -9.28 2.48
N HIS A 83 -2.47 -10.00 1.51
CA HIS A 83 -3.10 -10.25 0.20
C HIS A 83 -4.02 -11.47 0.15
N SER A 84 -4.00 -12.30 1.19
CA SER A 84 -4.64 -13.61 1.18
C SER A 84 -6.11 -13.55 1.58
N HIS A 85 -6.46 -12.65 2.50
CA HIS A 85 -7.80 -12.58 3.06
C HIS A 85 -8.18 -11.16 3.52
N PHE A 86 -9.41 -10.75 3.22
CA PHE A 86 -9.95 -9.46 3.63
C PHE A 86 -11.16 -9.62 4.52
N GLU A 87 -11.08 -8.97 5.69
CA GLU A 87 -12.23 -8.68 6.55
C GLU A 87 -12.26 -7.19 6.85
N VAL A 88 -13.46 -6.65 7.11
CA VAL A 88 -13.62 -5.23 7.47
C VAL A 88 -12.77 -4.84 8.69
N THR A 89 -12.59 -5.76 9.63
CA THR A 89 -11.74 -5.61 10.82
C THR A 89 -10.25 -5.39 10.44
N HIS A 90 -9.79 -5.89 9.30
CA HIS A 90 -8.42 -5.69 8.81
C HIS A 90 -8.12 -4.23 8.47
N LEU A 91 -9.15 -3.41 8.18
CA LEU A 91 -8.98 -1.97 7.95
C LEU A 91 -8.40 -1.32 9.21
N LYS A 92 -9.08 -1.45 10.35
CA LYS A 92 -8.61 -0.85 11.60
C LYS A 92 -7.32 -1.51 12.10
N LEU A 93 -7.22 -2.84 12.00
CA LEU A 93 -6.04 -3.59 12.43
C LEU A 93 -4.77 -3.12 11.70
N SER A 94 -4.81 -3.01 10.37
CA SER A 94 -3.65 -2.57 9.58
C SER A 94 -3.26 -1.13 9.91
N LYS A 95 -4.23 -0.23 10.11
CA LYS A 95 -3.97 1.14 10.58
C LYS A 95 -3.21 1.12 11.91
N ASP A 96 -3.72 0.42 12.91
CA ASP A 96 -3.16 0.43 14.26
C ASP A 96 -1.74 -0.14 14.32
N ILE A 97 -1.47 -1.21 13.55
CA ILE A 97 -0.13 -1.80 13.44
C ILE A 97 0.85 -0.80 12.82
N LEU A 98 0.47 -0.17 11.71
CA LEU A 98 1.33 0.77 11.00
C LEU A 98 1.57 2.05 11.80
N GLU A 99 0.56 2.57 12.51
CA GLU A 99 0.71 3.70 13.42
C GLU A 99 1.66 3.36 14.59
N ASN A 100 1.60 2.12 15.10
CA ASN A 100 2.52 1.66 16.14
C ASN A 100 3.97 1.56 15.63
N ILE A 101 4.19 1.03 14.43
CA ILE A 101 5.54 0.90 13.85
C ILE A 101 6.12 2.29 13.52
N THR A 102 5.34 3.14 12.86
CA THR A 102 5.81 4.42 12.34
C THR A 102 5.79 5.54 13.37
N GLN A 103 5.02 5.40 14.45
CA GLN A 103 4.70 6.46 15.41
C GLN A 103 4.09 7.71 14.74
N GLN A 104 3.40 7.51 13.61
CA GLN A 104 2.74 8.54 12.81
C GLN A 104 1.29 8.15 12.54
N GLN A 105 0.47 9.11 12.13
CA GLN A 105 -0.91 8.85 11.72
C GLN A 105 -0.93 8.25 10.31
N ILE A 106 -1.68 7.16 10.12
CA ILE A 106 -1.83 6.51 8.82
C ILE A 106 -3.13 6.97 8.18
N ASN A 107 -3.01 7.90 7.23
CA ASN A 107 -4.14 8.57 6.61
C ASN A 107 -4.66 7.85 5.36
N GLY A 108 -3.76 7.24 4.58
CA GLY A 108 -4.14 6.61 3.32
C GLY A 108 -4.54 5.15 3.43
N TYR A 109 -5.46 4.74 2.56
CA TYR A 109 -5.76 3.34 2.32
C TYR A 109 -5.77 3.01 0.82
N ARG A 110 -5.16 1.90 0.43
CA ARG A 110 -5.30 1.28 -0.88
C ARG A 110 -5.52 -0.21 -0.69
N MET A 111 -6.60 -0.74 -1.24
CA MET A 111 -6.93 -2.16 -1.15
C MET A 111 -5.97 -2.97 -2.01
N ALA A 112 -5.45 -4.06 -1.45
CA ALA A 112 -4.68 -5.05 -2.18
C ALA A 112 -5.43 -5.49 -3.44
N ARG A 113 -4.70 -5.66 -4.55
CA ARG A 113 -5.24 -6.05 -5.85
C ARG A 113 -6.31 -5.08 -6.40
N LEU A 114 -6.40 -3.85 -5.88
CA LEU A 114 -7.41 -2.85 -6.24
C LEU A 114 -8.84 -3.41 -6.14
N ALA A 115 -9.07 -4.31 -5.19
CA ALA A 115 -10.39 -4.91 -5.00
C ALA A 115 -11.40 -3.86 -4.49
N PRO A 116 -12.70 -3.99 -4.83
CA PRO A 116 -13.71 -3.11 -4.28
C PRO A 116 -13.81 -3.25 -2.76
N VAL A 117 -13.82 -2.12 -2.07
CA VAL A 117 -14.01 -2.02 -0.62
C VAL A 117 -14.96 -0.86 -0.35
N ASN A 118 -15.82 -1.00 0.65
CA ASN A 118 -16.80 0.02 0.97
C ASN A 118 -16.11 1.24 1.63
N ASN A 119 -16.25 2.42 1.00
CA ASN A 119 -15.69 3.68 1.53
C ASN A 119 -16.19 3.97 2.95
N SER A 120 -17.44 3.64 3.29
CA SER A 120 -17.95 3.89 4.65
C SER A 120 -17.20 3.10 5.71
N GLU A 121 -16.69 1.91 5.38
CA GLU A 121 -15.91 1.09 6.30
C GLU A 121 -14.46 1.61 6.42
N ILE A 122 -13.90 2.12 5.33
CA ILE A 122 -12.59 2.78 5.33
C ILE A 122 -12.62 4.05 6.20
N GLU A 123 -13.67 4.87 6.06
CA GLU A 123 -13.88 6.06 6.87
C GLU A 123 -14.04 5.71 8.36
N LYS A 124 -14.87 4.70 8.68
CA LYS A 124 -15.05 4.22 10.06
C LYS A 124 -13.76 3.70 10.68
N ALA A 125 -12.86 3.12 9.90
CA ALA A 125 -11.54 2.69 10.37
C ALA A 125 -10.59 3.88 10.66
N GLY A 126 -10.96 5.10 10.26
CA GLY A 126 -10.22 6.33 10.55
C GLY A 126 -9.21 6.72 9.48
N TYR A 127 -9.37 6.24 8.25
CA TYR A 127 -8.58 6.69 7.11
C TYR A 127 -9.11 8.00 6.54
N GLN A 128 -8.22 8.82 5.98
CA GLN A 128 -8.51 10.12 5.40
C GLN A 128 -8.56 10.13 3.87
N TYR A 129 -8.27 9.04 3.18
CA TYR A 129 -8.53 8.92 1.74
C TYR A 129 -8.46 7.46 1.29
N ASN A 130 -9.13 7.18 0.16
CA ASN A 130 -9.08 5.88 -0.51
C ASN A 130 -8.40 6.01 -1.90
N SER A 131 -7.40 5.16 -2.15
CA SER A 131 -6.67 5.06 -3.43
C SER A 131 -6.79 3.67 -4.07
N SER A 132 -7.85 2.92 -3.73
CA SER A 132 -8.10 1.56 -4.26
C SER A 132 -8.66 1.54 -5.68
N MET A 133 -9.25 2.63 -6.16
CA MET A 133 -9.78 2.72 -7.51
C MET A 133 -8.73 3.34 -8.44
N ASN A 134 -8.43 2.63 -9.52
CA ASN A 134 -7.59 3.13 -10.59
C ASN A 134 -8.47 3.57 -11.79
N PRO A 135 -8.49 4.87 -12.16
CA PRO A 135 -9.34 5.42 -13.21
C PRO A 135 -8.76 5.13 -14.61
N THR A 136 -8.61 3.85 -14.92
CA THR A 136 -8.01 3.35 -16.16
C THR A 136 -8.85 2.23 -16.77
N TRP A 137 -8.49 1.82 -17.98
CA TRP A 137 -9.01 0.63 -18.62
C TRP A 137 -7.97 -0.49 -18.54
N ILE A 138 -8.35 -1.62 -17.95
CA ILE A 138 -7.57 -2.86 -17.97
C ILE A 138 -8.41 -3.92 -18.72
N PRO A 139 -8.00 -4.32 -19.94
CA PRO A 139 -8.69 -5.35 -20.72
C PRO A 139 -8.92 -6.61 -19.89
N GLY A 140 -10.15 -7.13 -19.90
CA GLY A 140 -10.52 -8.34 -19.15
C GLY A 140 -10.73 -8.16 -17.63
N ARG A 141 -10.48 -6.96 -17.07
CA ARG A 141 -10.64 -6.70 -15.62
C ARG A 141 -11.66 -5.61 -15.32
N TYR A 142 -11.50 -4.39 -15.86
CA TYR A 142 -12.45 -3.28 -15.66
C TYR A 142 -12.25 -2.12 -16.65
N ASN A 143 -13.27 -1.26 -16.77
CA ASN A 143 -13.21 0.03 -17.47
C ASN A 143 -13.67 1.16 -16.53
N ASN A 144 -12.70 1.91 -16.00
CA ASN A 144 -12.91 3.02 -15.06
C ASN A 144 -12.57 4.39 -15.69
N LEU A 145 -12.61 4.52 -17.02
CA LEU A 145 -12.30 5.80 -17.69
C LEU A 145 -13.23 6.96 -17.27
N ASN A 146 -14.40 6.64 -16.71
CA ASN A 146 -15.37 7.59 -16.19
C ASN A 146 -15.19 7.93 -14.69
N LYS A 147 -14.18 7.36 -14.01
CA LYS A 147 -13.93 7.56 -12.58
C LYS A 147 -13.00 8.76 -12.33
N PRO A 148 -13.07 9.40 -11.15
CA PRO A 148 -12.26 10.57 -10.84
C PRO A 148 -10.76 10.27 -10.85
N ARG A 149 -9.96 11.24 -11.31
CA ARG A 149 -8.49 11.15 -11.32
C ARG A 149 -7.84 11.78 -10.08
N HIS A 150 -8.66 12.22 -9.12
CA HIS A 150 -8.23 12.85 -7.88
C HIS A 150 -8.62 11.97 -6.70
N PRO A 151 -7.84 11.98 -5.60
CA PRO A 151 -8.24 11.31 -4.36
C PRO A 151 -9.62 11.77 -3.92
N TYR A 152 -10.44 10.82 -3.48
CA TYR A 152 -11.83 11.05 -3.07
C TYR A 152 -12.10 10.31 -1.76
N PHE A 153 -13.17 10.74 -1.10
CA PHE A 153 -13.97 9.95 -0.18
C PHE A 153 -15.30 9.64 -0.87
#